data_AF-A0A394D2C4-F1
#
_entry.id   AF-A0A394D2C4-F1
#
_cell.length_a   1.000
_cell.length_b   1.000
_cell.length_c   1.000
_cell.angle_alpha   90.00
_cell.angle_beta   90.00
_cell.angle_gamma   90.00
#
_symmetry.space_group_name_H-M   'P 1'
#
loop_
_entity.id
_entity.type
_entity.pdbx_description
1 polymer ?
#
loop_
_entity_poly.entity_id
_entity_poly.type
_entity_poly.pdbx_seq_one_letter_code
_entity_poly.pdbx_strand_id
1 'polypeptide(L)'
;MGRILDIESGDEDEAVLVPPSNFSMVEEAIFRSSFPQPSNFPFLQTLNLRSIIYLCPEPYPHENLEFLQSNNIRLFQFGIEGKKENSSPVRTHSIMEALKVLIDVRNHPVLIHCKQGKHRTGCLVGCLRKLQNWCLSSVFEEYQRFAGAKSRIMDLTFIETFDILILRQCLYSIIYQYQGYGSKKRRLLYKDESLQKPGLTSF
;
A
#
# COMPACT_ATOMS: atom_id res chain seq x y z
N MET A 1 60.09 -20.18 -17.49
CA MET A 1 59.86 -18.79 -17.06
C MET A 1 58.37 -18.52 -17.22
N GLY A 2 57.58 -18.82 -16.19
CA GLY A 2 56.13 -18.65 -16.22
C GLY A 2 55.78 -17.17 -15.99
N ARG A 3 54.92 -16.61 -16.85
CA ARG A 3 54.21 -15.37 -16.58
C ARG A 3 52.75 -15.72 -16.36
N ILE A 4 52.35 -15.67 -15.09
CA ILE A 4 50.96 -15.56 -14.66
C ILE A 4 50.52 -14.17 -15.11
N LEU A 5 49.48 -14.10 -15.93
CA LEU A 5 48.76 -12.86 -16.17
C LEU A 5 47.65 -12.80 -15.14
N ASP A 6 47.75 -11.79 -14.28
CA ASP A 6 46.80 -11.46 -13.24
C ASP A 6 45.42 -11.25 -13.84
N ILE A 7 44.46 -12.06 -13.37
CA ILE A 7 43.05 -11.80 -13.56
C ILE A 7 42.72 -10.71 -12.53
N GLU A 8 42.64 -9.46 -12.98
CA GLU A 8 42.04 -8.38 -12.20
C GLU A 8 40.55 -8.71 -12.03
N SER A 9 40.21 -9.33 -10.90
CA SER A 9 38.85 -9.39 -10.38
C SER A 9 38.46 -7.96 -9.97
N GLY A 10 37.85 -7.24 -10.90
CA GLY A 10 37.07 -6.05 -10.57
C GLY A 10 35.84 -6.50 -9.79
N ASP A 11 35.98 -6.60 -8.47
CA ASP A 11 34.85 -6.58 -7.56
C ASP A 11 34.23 -5.18 -7.67
N GLU A 12 33.29 -5.03 -8.62
CA GLU A 12 32.32 -3.94 -8.53
C GLU A 12 31.63 -4.11 -7.18
N ASP A 13 31.87 -3.18 -6.25
CA ASP A 13 31.17 -3.08 -4.97
C ASP A 13 29.66 -3.22 -5.24
N GLU A 14 29.10 -4.43 -5.11
CA GLU A 14 27.66 -4.64 -5.13
C GLU A 14 27.10 -3.93 -3.91
N ALA A 15 26.77 -2.65 -4.08
CA ALA A 15 26.28 -1.81 -3.01
C ALA A 15 25.07 -2.49 -2.37
N VAL A 16 25.23 -2.91 -1.11
CA VAL A 16 24.21 -3.66 -0.37
C VAL A 16 22.91 -2.85 -0.37
N LEU A 17 21.92 -3.33 -1.11
CA LEU A 17 20.62 -2.67 -1.23
C LEU A 17 19.80 -2.94 0.03
N VAL A 18 19.63 -1.92 0.87
CA VAL A 18 18.89 -2.04 2.13
C VAL A 18 17.49 -1.44 1.97
N PRO A 19 16.42 -2.25 2.03
CA PRO A 19 15.06 -1.71 2.01
C PRO A 19 14.75 -0.91 3.28
N PRO A 20 13.84 0.08 3.23
CA PRO A 20 13.36 0.72 4.44
C PRO A 20 12.75 -0.31 5.38
N SER A 21 12.81 -0.06 6.69
CA SER A 21 12.22 -1.01 7.64
C SER A 21 10.72 -1.20 7.38
N ASN A 22 10.18 -2.38 7.71
CA ASN A 22 8.78 -2.74 7.46
C ASN A 22 8.35 -2.63 5.98
N PHE A 23 9.31 -2.67 5.05
CA PHE A 23 9.04 -2.70 3.61
C PHE A 23 8.36 -4.01 3.20
N SER A 24 7.37 -3.94 2.32
CA SER A 24 6.74 -5.11 1.70
C SER A 24 5.96 -4.71 0.46
N MET A 25 5.76 -5.66 -0.46
CA MET A 25 4.82 -5.52 -1.56
C MET A 25 3.40 -5.80 -1.04
N VAL A 26 2.49 -4.84 -1.24
CA VAL A 26 1.05 -5.01 -0.93
C VAL A 26 0.37 -5.71 -2.10
N GLU A 27 0.63 -5.23 -3.30
CA GLU A 27 0.20 -5.81 -4.57
C GLU A 27 1.24 -5.43 -5.63
N GLU A 28 1.13 -6.04 -6.81
CA GLU A 28 1.92 -5.63 -7.97
C GLU A 28 1.87 -4.11 -8.15
N ALA A 29 3.06 -3.50 -8.21
CA ALA A 29 3.27 -2.05 -8.30
C ALA A 29 2.77 -1.20 -7.10
N ILE A 30 2.32 -1.82 -6.00
CA ILE A 30 1.94 -1.14 -4.75
C ILE A 30 2.82 -1.65 -3.61
N PHE A 31 3.63 -0.77 -3.04
CA PHE A 31 4.55 -1.07 -1.96
C PHE A 31 4.15 -0.34 -0.67
N ARG A 32 4.56 -0.88 0.47
CA ARG A 32 4.44 -0.23 1.78
C ARG A 32 5.80 -0.20 2.48
N SER A 33 6.03 0.79 3.35
CA SER A 33 7.19 0.80 4.25
C SER A 33 7.05 1.73 5.45
N SER A 34 8.04 1.71 6.35
CA SER A 34 8.34 2.81 7.27
C SER A 34 8.95 4.02 6.55
N PHE A 35 9.33 5.06 7.29
CA PHE A 35 9.88 6.27 6.69
C PHE A 35 11.25 5.98 6.03
N PRO A 36 11.40 6.18 4.71
CA PRO A 36 12.67 5.95 4.01
C PRO A 36 13.78 6.87 4.50
N GLN A 37 14.94 6.28 4.80
CA GLN A 37 16.17 7.01 5.10
C GLN A 37 17.06 7.07 3.85
N PRO A 38 18.06 7.97 3.81
CA PRO A 38 18.98 8.08 2.66
C PRO A 38 19.68 6.77 2.30
N SER A 39 20.02 5.95 3.29
CA SER A 39 20.59 4.62 3.07
C SER A 39 19.67 3.64 2.33
N ASN A 40 18.37 3.95 2.22
CA ASN A 40 17.41 3.15 1.48
C ASN A 40 17.21 3.62 0.04
N PHE A 41 17.74 4.79 -0.34
CA PHE A 41 17.50 5.38 -1.66
C PHE A 41 17.99 4.49 -2.82
N PRO A 42 19.17 3.85 -2.74
CA PRO A 42 19.60 2.92 -3.80
C PRO A 42 18.60 1.78 -4.01
N PHE A 43 18.05 1.21 -2.93
CA PHE A 43 17.01 0.19 -3.03
C PHE A 43 15.70 0.74 -3.62
N LEU A 44 15.30 1.96 -3.23
CA LEU A 44 14.07 2.56 -3.77
C LEU A 44 14.17 2.89 -5.26
N GLN A 45 15.38 3.18 -5.78
CA GLN A 45 15.60 3.37 -7.21
C GLN A 45 15.30 2.10 -8.01
N THR A 46 15.61 0.92 -7.48
CA THR A 46 15.34 -0.34 -8.19
C THR A 46 13.85 -0.62 -8.36
N LEU A 47 12.99 0.03 -7.57
CA LEU A 47 11.53 -0.11 -7.68
C LEU A 47 10.93 0.75 -8.80
N ASN A 48 11.70 1.68 -9.39
CA ASN A 48 11.24 2.61 -10.42
C ASN A 48 9.92 3.30 -10.03
N LEU A 49 9.85 3.80 -8.79
CA LEU A 49 8.65 4.43 -8.26
C LEU A 49 8.27 5.63 -9.11
N ARG A 50 6.98 5.75 -9.39
CA ARG A 50 6.39 6.94 -10.02
C ARG A 50 5.85 7.91 -8.98
N SER A 51 5.39 7.37 -7.85
CA SER A 51 4.83 8.20 -6.79
C SER A 51 5.04 7.64 -5.39
N ILE A 52 4.92 8.52 -4.40
CA ILE A 52 4.93 8.21 -2.98
C ILE A 52 3.70 8.80 -2.31
N ILE A 53 3.01 7.99 -1.51
CA ILE A 53 1.94 8.42 -0.61
C ILE A 53 2.51 8.52 0.80
N TYR A 54 2.59 9.75 1.31
CA TYR A 54 3.11 10.06 2.64
C TYR A 54 1.98 10.48 3.58
N LEU A 55 1.80 9.71 4.66
CA LEU A 55 0.62 9.84 5.53
C LEU A 55 0.84 10.65 6.81
N CYS A 56 1.95 11.40 6.93
CA CYS A 56 2.21 12.20 8.12
C CYS A 56 2.04 13.70 7.86
N PRO A 57 1.61 14.49 8.88
CA PRO A 57 1.41 15.93 8.73
C PRO A 57 2.72 16.72 8.69
N GLU A 58 3.81 16.16 9.22
CA GLU A 58 5.10 16.83 9.26
C GLU A 58 5.64 17.07 7.85
N PRO A 59 6.30 18.21 7.55
CA PRO A 59 6.93 18.45 6.26
C PRO A 59 7.87 17.31 5.83
N TYR A 60 7.92 17.03 4.53
CA TYR A 60 8.86 16.03 4.01
C TYR A 60 10.30 16.58 4.12
N PRO A 61 11.28 15.80 4.63
CA PRO A 61 12.66 16.25 4.77
C PRO A 61 13.28 16.62 3.42
N HIS A 62 14.17 17.61 3.46
CA HIS A 62 14.79 18.17 2.25
C HIS A 62 15.54 17.13 1.42
N GLU A 63 16.40 16.33 2.05
CA GLU A 63 17.17 15.28 1.37
C GLU A 63 16.27 14.24 0.68
N ASN A 64 15.15 13.88 1.31
CA ASN A 64 14.15 13.01 0.67
C ASN A 64 13.45 13.73 -0.50
N LEU A 65 13.17 15.04 -0.41
CA LEU A 65 12.59 15.79 -1.53
C LEU A 65 13.54 15.85 -2.73
N GLU A 66 14.84 16.06 -2.50
CA GLU A 66 15.86 16.06 -3.55
C GLU A 66 15.94 14.69 -4.25
N PHE A 67 15.89 13.60 -3.48
CA PHE A 67 15.80 12.25 -4.04
C PHE A 67 14.56 12.08 -4.93
N LEU A 68 13.39 12.53 -4.48
CA LEU A 68 12.15 12.45 -5.26
C LEU A 68 12.26 13.25 -6.56
N GLN A 69 12.78 14.47 -6.49
CA GLN A 69 12.96 15.34 -7.66
C GLN A 69 13.92 14.72 -8.68
N SER A 70 15.06 14.22 -8.22
CA SER A 70 16.09 13.61 -9.08
C SER A 70 15.60 12.37 -9.80
N ASN A 71 14.63 11.65 -9.22
CA ASN A 71 14.05 10.43 -9.79
C ASN A 71 12.65 10.64 -10.40
N ASN A 72 12.19 11.89 -10.55
CA ASN A 72 10.87 12.25 -11.08
C ASN A 72 9.69 11.58 -10.32
N ILE A 73 9.83 11.40 -9.01
CA ILE A 73 8.84 10.78 -8.14
C ILE A 73 7.87 11.84 -7.61
N ARG A 74 6.58 11.66 -7.87
CA ARG A 74 5.54 12.57 -7.36
C ARG A 74 5.18 12.25 -5.90
N LEU A 75 5.24 13.26 -5.03
CA LEU A 75 4.79 13.14 -3.63
C LEU A 75 3.31 13.51 -3.49
N PHE A 76 2.54 12.64 -2.84
CA PHE A 76 1.19 12.91 -2.37
C PHE A 76 1.17 12.85 -0.85
N GLN A 77 0.95 14.00 -0.20
CA GLN A 77 0.93 14.09 1.27
C GLN A 77 -0.49 14.19 1.80
N PHE A 78 -0.84 13.30 2.72
CA PHE A 78 -2.12 13.28 3.44
C PHE A 78 -1.83 13.25 4.94
N GLY A 79 -1.85 14.43 5.57
CA GLY A 79 -1.50 14.57 6.98
C GLY A 79 -2.52 13.93 7.91
N ILE A 80 -2.19 12.76 8.46
CA ILE A 80 -3.00 12.11 9.51
C ILE A 80 -2.26 12.23 10.83
N GLU A 81 -2.88 12.88 11.81
CA GLU A 81 -2.29 13.08 13.13
C GLU A 81 -2.02 11.75 13.85
N GLY A 82 -0.89 11.68 14.56
CA GLY A 82 -0.43 10.47 15.25
C GLY A 82 -1.01 10.27 16.66
N LYS A 83 -1.65 11.29 17.24
CA LYS A 83 -2.25 11.20 18.58
C LYS A 83 -3.44 10.24 18.57
N LYS A 84 -3.71 9.62 19.73
CA LYS A 84 -4.78 8.64 19.99
C LYS A 84 -6.21 9.22 19.84
N GLU A 85 -6.39 10.36 19.17
CA GLU A 85 -7.71 10.96 18.99
C GLU A 85 -8.36 10.45 17.71
N ASN A 86 -9.15 9.40 17.95
CA ASN A 86 -10.52 9.21 17.51
C ASN A 86 -10.76 9.07 16.01
N SER A 87 -11.85 8.39 15.69
CA SER A 87 -12.48 8.29 14.38
C SER A 87 -12.93 9.67 13.88
N SER A 88 -11.99 10.61 13.72
CA SER A 88 -12.30 11.96 13.29
C SER A 88 -12.68 11.94 11.82
N PRO A 89 -13.69 12.73 11.39
CA PRO A 89 -14.04 12.89 9.99
C PRO A 89 -12.83 13.24 9.11
N VAL A 90 -11.88 14.00 9.66
CA VAL A 90 -10.62 14.40 9.01
C VAL A 90 -9.76 13.20 8.63
N ARG A 91 -9.61 12.21 9.53
CA ARG A 91 -8.85 10.99 9.24
C ARG A 91 -9.53 10.17 8.15
N THR A 92 -10.85 10.00 8.23
CA THR A 92 -11.62 9.29 7.21
C THR A 92 -11.46 9.94 5.84
N HIS A 93 -11.59 11.27 5.78
CA HIS A 93 -11.38 12.03 4.54
C HIS A 93 -9.95 11.86 4.00
N SER A 94 -8.93 11.98 4.85
CA SER A 94 -7.53 11.83 4.43
C SER A 94 -7.22 10.44 3.88
N ILE A 95 -7.75 9.38 4.52
CA ILE A 95 -7.61 8.00 4.03
C ILE A 95 -8.39 7.82 2.72
N MET A 96 -9.58 8.41 2.58
CA MET A 96 -10.38 8.36 1.36
C MET A 96 -9.62 8.98 0.17
N GLU A 97 -9.07 10.19 0.33
CA GLU A 97 -8.30 10.85 -0.73
C GLU A 97 -7.00 10.10 -1.05
N ALA A 98 -6.31 9.58 -0.05
CA ALA A 98 -5.15 8.73 -0.26
C ALA A 98 -5.51 7.45 -1.03
N LEU A 99 -6.66 6.84 -0.72
CA LEU A 99 -7.14 5.64 -1.40
C LEU A 99 -7.50 5.92 -2.86
N LYS A 100 -8.07 7.10 -3.17
CA LYS A 100 -8.31 7.53 -4.56
C LYS A 100 -7.02 7.63 -5.37
N VAL A 101 -5.97 8.23 -4.80
CA VAL A 101 -4.65 8.30 -5.44
C VAL A 101 -4.05 6.90 -5.61
N LEU A 102 -4.22 6.04 -4.61
CA LEU A 102 -3.68 4.69 -4.61
C LEU A 102 -4.30 3.78 -5.68
N ILE A 103 -5.60 3.90 -5.93
CA ILE A 103 -6.29 3.09 -6.96
C ILE A 103 -6.15 3.66 -8.38
N ASP A 104 -5.66 4.90 -8.52
CA ASP A 104 -5.33 5.45 -9.83
C ASP A 104 -3.99 4.90 -10.32
N VAL A 105 -4.10 3.89 -11.18
CA VAL A 105 -3.00 3.14 -11.80
C VAL A 105 -1.98 3.99 -12.55
N ARG A 106 -2.33 5.22 -12.92
CA ARG A 106 -1.38 6.18 -13.52
C ARG A 106 -0.30 6.63 -12.55
N ASN A 107 -0.51 6.42 -11.24
CA ASN A 107 0.44 6.74 -10.18
C ASN A 107 1.40 5.56 -9.87
N HIS A 108 1.19 4.39 -10.47
CA HIS A 108 1.98 3.19 -10.18
C HIS A 108 3.30 3.16 -10.99
N PRO A 109 4.39 2.57 -10.45
CA PRO A 109 4.52 1.98 -9.12
C PRO A 109 4.52 3.01 -7.98
N VAL A 110 3.85 2.68 -6.86
CA VAL A 110 3.62 3.59 -5.74
C VAL A 110 4.12 3.01 -4.42
N LEU A 111 4.78 3.83 -3.61
CA LEU A 111 5.16 3.48 -2.24
C LEU A 111 4.30 4.24 -1.23
N ILE A 112 3.65 3.51 -0.33
CA ILE A 112 2.91 4.07 0.81
C ILE A 112 3.79 4.04 2.05
N HIS A 113 3.95 5.16 2.73
CA HIS A 113 4.61 5.15 4.03
C HIS A 113 4.06 6.17 5.03
N CYS A 114 4.38 5.92 6.28
CA CYS A 114 4.26 6.87 7.38
C CYS A 114 5.55 6.80 8.20
N LYS A 115 5.52 7.18 9.49
CA LYS A 115 6.71 7.06 10.36
C LYS A 115 7.25 5.63 10.49
N GLN A 116 6.39 4.65 10.81
CA GLN A 116 6.78 3.25 11.06
C GLN A 116 6.15 2.24 10.09
N GLY A 117 5.30 2.69 9.16
CA GLY A 117 4.59 1.79 8.24
C GLY A 117 3.55 0.89 8.92
N LYS A 118 3.09 1.25 10.13
CA LYS A 118 2.21 0.42 10.97
C LYS A 118 0.75 0.88 10.93
N HIS A 119 0.42 1.93 11.68
CA HIS A 119 -0.97 2.36 11.92
C HIS A 119 -1.62 3.01 10.70
N ARG A 120 -1.14 4.19 10.29
CA ARG A 120 -1.71 4.96 9.16
C ARG A 120 -1.63 4.20 7.84
N THR A 121 -0.43 3.69 7.53
CA THR A 121 -0.20 2.82 6.36
C THR A 121 -1.05 1.56 6.43
N GLY A 122 -1.16 0.93 7.61
CA GLY A 122 -1.97 -0.27 7.80
C GLY A 122 -3.47 -0.02 7.60
N CYS A 123 -3.99 1.13 8.04
CA CYS A 123 -5.38 1.49 7.77
C CYS A 123 -5.63 1.71 6.28
N LEU A 124 -4.76 2.45 5.58
CA LEU A 124 -4.92 2.67 4.14
C LEU A 124 -4.88 1.34 3.37
N VAL A 125 -3.91 0.47 3.68
CA VAL A 125 -3.81 -0.87 3.08
C VAL A 125 -5.03 -1.72 3.44
N GLY A 126 -5.51 -1.67 4.68
CA GLY A 126 -6.71 -2.39 5.10
C GLY A 126 -7.97 -1.94 4.34
N CYS A 127 -8.13 -0.63 4.12
CA CYS A 127 -9.20 -0.08 3.29
C CYS A 127 -9.07 -0.52 1.82
N LEU A 128 -7.84 -0.59 1.28
CA LEU A 128 -7.60 -1.18 -0.05
C LEU A 128 -8.05 -2.64 -0.10
N ARG A 129 -7.71 -3.47 0.91
CA ARG A 129 -8.14 -4.87 0.95
C ARG A 129 -9.66 -5.03 1.02
N LYS A 130 -10.34 -4.16 1.76
CA LYS A 130 -11.82 -4.10 1.74
C LYS A 130 -12.34 -3.80 0.35
N LEU A 131 -11.76 -2.83 -0.35
CA LEU A 131 -12.14 -2.53 -1.74
C LEU A 131 -11.90 -3.72 -2.68
N GLN A 132 -10.87 -4.51 -2.41
CA GLN A 132 -10.57 -5.78 -3.10
C GLN A 132 -11.47 -6.95 -2.67
N ASN A 133 -12.50 -6.71 -1.85
CA ASN A 133 -13.43 -7.71 -1.30
C ASN A 133 -12.75 -8.83 -0.48
N TRP A 134 -11.67 -8.54 0.24
CA TRP A 134 -11.12 -9.49 1.21
C TRP A 134 -12.06 -9.60 2.42
N CYS A 135 -12.13 -10.79 3.03
CA CYS A 135 -12.85 -10.95 4.29
C CYS A 135 -12.12 -10.21 5.42
N LEU A 136 -12.86 -9.64 6.37
CA LEU A 136 -12.30 -8.81 7.44
C LEU A 136 -11.24 -9.54 8.27
N SER A 137 -11.40 -10.84 8.50
CA SER A 137 -10.40 -11.66 9.21
C SER A 137 -9.02 -11.61 8.55
N SER A 138 -8.96 -11.79 7.22
CA SER A 138 -7.68 -11.70 6.48
C SER A 138 -7.13 -10.28 6.43
N VAL A 139 -7.99 -9.27 6.39
CA VAL A 139 -7.56 -7.86 6.46
C VAL A 139 -6.92 -7.57 7.82
N PHE A 140 -7.55 -8.01 8.91
CA PHE A 140 -7.05 -7.81 10.25
C PHE A 140 -5.75 -8.57 10.51
N GLU A 141 -5.63 -9.80 10.01
CA GLU A 141 -4.40 -10.59 10.10
C GLU A 141 -3.23 -9.87 9.40
N GLU A 142 -3.44 -9.37 8.18
CA GLU A 142 -2.41 -8.61 7.45
C GLU A 142 -2.01 -7.36 8.25
N TYR A 143 -2.98 -6.59 8.73
CA TYR A 143 -2.72 -5.40 9.56
C TYR A 143 -1.90 -5.74 10.80
N GLN A 144 -2.31 -6.76 11.56
CA GLN A 144 -1.66 -7.20 12.79
C GLN A 144 -0.24 -7.69 12.54
N ARG A 145 0.00 -8.40 11.44
CA ARG A 145 1.34 -8.84 11.02
C ARG A 145 2.31 -7.67 10.90
N PHE A 146 1.90 -6.58 10.25
CA PHE A 146 2.76 -5.40 10.06
C PHE A 146 2.82 -4.48 11.29
N ALA A 147 1.76 -4.39 12.09
CA ALA A 147 1.76 -3.61 13.31
C ALA A 147 2.58 -4.30 14.43
N GLY A 148 2.58 -5.63 14.46
CA GLY A 148 3.19 -6.47 15.49
C GLY A 148 2.62 -6.16 16.87
N ALA A 149 3.49 -6.16 17.89
CA ALA A 149 3.12 -5.82 19.26
C ALA A 149 2.51 -4.41 19.45
N LYS A 150 2.60 -3.53 18.43
CA LYS A 150 2.00 -2.19 18.46
C LYS A 150 0.64 -2.13 17.77
N SER A 151 -0.01 -3.27 17.50
CA SER A 151 -1.37 -3.32 16.96
C SER A 151 -2.35 -2.54 17.83
N ARG A 152 -3.33 -1.88 17.20
CA ARG A 152 -4.33 -1.04 17.87
C ARG A 152 -5.73 -1.49 17.46
N ILE A 153 -6.59 -1.73 18.45
CA ILE A 153 -8.00 -2.06 18.23
C ILE A 153 -8.71 -0.94 17.46
N MET A 154 -8.41 0.32 17.78
CA MET A 154 -8.99 1.47 17.08
C MET A 154 -8.75 1.46 15.57
N ASP A 155 -7.58 0.97 15.13
CA ASP A 155 -7.27 0.89 13.70
C ASP A 155 -8.04 -0.25 13.02
N LEU A 156 -8.28 -1.36 13.73
CA LEU A 156 -9.14 -2.46 13.26
C LEU A 156 -10.59 -2.00 13.14
N THR A 157 -11.14 -1.34 14.17
CA THR A 157 -12.49 -0.76 14.17
C THR A 157 -12.64 0.29 13.07
N PHE A 158 -11.61 1.12 12.84
CA PHE A 158 -11.61 2.06 11.72
C PHE A 158 -11.71 1.33 10.38
N ILE A 159 -10.90 0.30 10.14
CA ILE A 159 -10.95 -0.48 8.90
C ILE A 159 -12.34 -1.11 8.73
N GLU A 160 -12.88 -1.72 9.77
CA GLU A 160 -14.22 -2.35 9.76
C GLU A 160 -15.32 -1.37 9.34
N THR A 161 -15.33 -0.19 9.95
CA THR A 161 -16.39 0.83 9.77
C THR A 161 -16.19 1.72 8.55
N PHE A 162 -15.01 1.70 7.91
CA PHE A 162 -14.72 2.54 6.74
C PHE A 162 -15.64 2.19 5.55
N ASP A 163 -16.43 3.16 5.10
CA ASP A 163 -17.34 2.99 3.97
C ASP A 163 -16.60 3.09 2.63
N ILE A 164 -16.48 1.96 1.93
CA ILE A 164 -15.85 1.86 0.61
C ILE A 164 -16.83 2.08 -0.55
N LEU A 165 -18.14 2.13 -0.29
CA LEU A 165 -19.17 2.16 -1.34
C LEU A 165 -19.05 3.42 -2.20
N ILE A 166 -18.67 4.53 -1.58
CA ILE A 166 -18.39 5.81 -2.24
C ILE A 166 -17.36 5.65 -3.37
N LEU A 167 -16.39 4.74 -3.22
CA LEU A 167 -15.36 4.50 -4.23
C LEU A 167 -15.79 3.51 -5.30
N ARG A 168 -16.72 2.58 -5.02
CA ARG A 168 -17.12 1.55 -6.00
C ARG A 168 -17.74 2.12 -7.26
N GLN A 169 -18.32 3.32 -7.19
CA GLN A 169 -18.93 4.02 -8.32
C GLN A 169 -17.99 5.03 -8.98
N CYS A 170 -16.77 5.23 -8.46
CA CYS A 170 -15.80 6.13 -9.05
C CYS A 170 -15.10 5.49 -10.26
N LEU A 171 -14.91 6.26 -11.34
CA LEU A 171 -14.25 5.81 -12.57
C LEU A 171 -12.88 5.14 -12.30
N TYR A 172 -12.09 5.68 -11.36
CA TYR A 172 -10.78 5.12 -11.01
C TYR A 172 -10.89 3.70 -10.45
N SER A 173 -11.90 3.44 -9.62
CA SER A 173 -12.16 2.10 -9.07
C SER A 173 -12.60 1.12 -10.15
N ILE A 174 -13.41 1.58 -11.11
CA ILE A 174 -13.81 0.79 -12.27
C ILE A 174 -12.57 0.42 -13.08
N ILE A 175 -11.72 1.39 -13.47
CA ILE A 175 -10.49 1.16 -14.23
C ILE A 175 -9.57 0.18 -13.49
N TYR A 176 -9.36 0.39 -12.19
CA TYR A 176 -8.54 -0.46 -11.34
C TYR A 176 -9.02 -1.92 -11.38
N GLN A 177 -10.33 -2.16 -11.20
CA GLN A 177 -10.93 -3.50 -11.33
C GLN A 177 -10.82 -4.07 -12.75
N TYR A 178 -11.00 -3.25 -13.79
CA TYR A 178 -10.92 -3.69 -15.19
C TYR A 178 -9.53 -4.21 -15.55
N GLN A 179 -8.49 -3.54 -15.08
CA GLN A 179 -7.08 -3.93 -15.25
C GLN A 179 -6.69 -5.20 -14.46
N GLY A 180 -7.63 -5.79 -13.73
CA GLY A 180 -7.45 -7.06 -13.03
C GLY A 180 -7.00 -6.91 -11.57
N TYR A 181 -6.83 -5.67 -11.11
CA TYR A 181 -6.59 -5.35 -9.71
C TYR A 181 -7.92 -5.36 -8.95
N GLY A 182 -8.23 -6.50 -8.33
CA GLY A 182 -9.54 -6.76 -7.74
C GLY A 182 -10.36 -7.77 -8.54
N SER A 183 -10.34 -9.02 -8.05
CA SER A 183 -11.26 -10.12 -8.39
C SER A 183 -11.05 -10.91 -9.69
N LYS A 184 -10.30 -10.43 -10.71
CA LYS A 184 -10.05 -11.26 -11.91
C LYS A 184 -9.00 -12.36 -11.74
N LYS A 185 -8.18 -12.33 -10.67
CA LYS A 185 -7.48 -13.54 -10.21
C LYS A 185 -8.50 -14.38 -9.44
N ARG A 186 -9.12 -15.36 -10.12
CA ARG A 186 -10.08 -16.33 -9.55
C ARG A 186 -9.60 -16.80 -8.17
N ARG A 187 -10.10 -16.21 -7.10
CA ARG A 187 -9.99 -16.72 -5.74
C ARG A 187 -11.31 -17.39 -5.42
N LEU A 188 -11.22 -18.60 -4.86
CA LEU A 188 -12.31 -19.50 -4.52
C LEU A 188 -13.45 -18.74 -3.83
N LEU A 189 -14.51 -18.46 -4.58
CA LEU A 189 -15.80 -18.12 -4.00
C LEU A 189 -16.31 -19.42 -3.37
N TYR A 190 -16.43 -19.47 -2.05
CA TYR A 190 -17.33 -20.42 -1.43
C TYR A 190 -18.72 -20.09 -1.94
N LYS A 191 -19.26 -20.95 -2.81
CA LYS A 191 -20.70 -20.99 -3.10
C LYS A 191 -21.37 -21.37 -1.80
N ASP A 192 -21.90 -20.39 -1.09
CA ASP A 192 -22.91 -20.66 -0.07
C ASP A 192 -24.29 -20.31 -0.63
N GLU A 193 -25.24 -21.14 -0.25
CA GLU A 193 -26.44 -21.51 -0.99
C GLU A 193 -27.46 -20.36 -1.14
N SER A 194 -27.78 -20.00 -2.39
CA SER A 194 -29.07 -19.39 -2.73
C SER A 194 -29.77 -20.24 -3.78
N LEU A 195 -30.22 -21.44 -3.39
CA LEU A 195 -31.26 -22.16 -4.11
C LEU A 195 -32.64 -21.77 -3.57
N GLN A 196 -33.08 -20.54 -3.83
CA GLN A 196 -34.51 -20.29 -3.95
C GLN A 196 -34.90 -20.62 -5.40
N LYS A 197 -35.41 -21.85 -5.59
CA LYS A 197 -36.07 -22.24 -6.84
C LYS A 197 -37.34 -21.38 -7.01
N PRO A 198 -37.58 -20.77 -8.19
CA PRO A 198 -38.91 -20.27 -8.51
C PRO A 198 -39.86 -21.48 -8.67
N GLY A 199 -40.92 -21.52 -7.87
CA GLY A 199 -41.97 -22.52 -7.99
C GLY A 199 -42.67 -22.39 -9.35
N LEU A 200 -42.71 -23.47 -10.11
CA LEU A 200 -43.55 -23.57 -11.29
C LEU A 200 -45.02 -23.55 -10.84
N THR A 201 -45.79 -22.59 -11.35
CA THR A 201 -47.25 -22.62 -11.34
C THR A 201 -47.74 -23.64 -12.37
N SER A 202 -48.50 -24.64 -11.94
CA SER A 202 -49.23 -25.54 -12.83
C SER A 202 -50.49 -24.85 -13.36
N PHE A 203 -50.74 -24.99 -14.66
CA PHE A 203 -52.09 -25.06 -15.24
C PHE A 203 -52.26 -26.47 -15.80
#